data_AF-Q59041-F1
#
_entry.id   AF-Q59041-F1
#
_cell.length_a   1.000
_cell.length_b   1.000
_cell.length_c   1.000
_cell.angle_alpha   90.00
_cell.angle_beta   90.00
_cell.angle_gamma   90.00
#
_symmetry.space_group_name_H-M   'P 1'
#
loop_
_entity.id
_entity.type
_entity.pdbx_description
1 polymer ?
#
loop_
_entity_poly.entity_id
_entity_poly.type
_entity_poly.pdbx_seq_one_letter_code
_entity_poly.pdbx_strand_id
1 'polypeptide(L)'
;MLPKATVKRIMKQHTDFNISAEAVDELCNMLEEIIKITTEVAEQNARKEGRKTIKARDIKQCDDERLKRKIMELSERTDKMPILIKEMLNVITSEL
;
A
#
# COMPACT_ATOMS: atom_id res chain seq x y z
N MET A 1 -1.16 -15.49 -5.30
CA MET A 1 -0.35 -14.86 -6.36
C MET A 1 -1.27 -14.20 -7.36
N LEU A 2 -1.02 -12.93 -7.68
CA LEU A 2 -1.74 -12.22 -8.74
C LEU A 2 -1.50 -12.85 -10.13
N PRO A 3 -2.51 -12.86 -11.02
CA PRO A 3 -2.35 -13.38 -12.37
C PRO A 3 -1.46 -12.46 -13.21
N LYS A 4 -0.18 -12.82 -13.32
CA LYS A 4 0.87 -12.04 -14.01
C LYS A 4 0.49 -11.59 -15.42
N ALA A 5 -0.18 -12.44 -16.20
CA ALA A 5 -0.65 -12.10 -17.55
C ALA A 5 -1.68 -10.96 -17.55
N THR A 6 -2.60 -10.96 -16.58
CA THR A 6 -3.58 -9.89 -16.41
C THR A 6 -2.90 -8.59 -16.00
N VAL A 7 -1.96 -8.66 -15.05
CA VAL A 7 -1.18 -7.49 -14.61
C VAL A 7 -0.40 -6.91 -15.79
N LYS A 8 0.35 -7.72 -16.54
CA LYS A 8 1.07 -7.31 -17.75
C LYS A 8 0.16 -6.67 -18.79
N ARG A 9 -1.03 -7.24 -19.01
CA ARG A 9 -2.02 -6.67 -19.95
C ARG A 9 -2.46 -5.29 -19.53
N ILE A 10 -2.75 -5.08 -18.24
CA ILE A 10 -3.09 -3.75 -17.70
C ILE A 10 -1.90 -2.80 -17.87
N MET A 11 -0.68 -3.21 -17.53
CA MET A 11 0.50 -2.36 -17.72
C MET A 11 0.66 -1.93 -19.18
N LYS A 12 0.44 -2.85 -20.15
CA LYS A 12 0.51 -2.54 -21.59
C LYS A 12 -0.57 -1.58 -22.08
N GLN A 13 -1.66 -1.37 -21.34
CA GLN A 13 -2.65 -0.33 -21.65
C GLN A 13 -2.12 1.08 -21.36
N HIS A 14 -1.01 1.19 -20.61
CA HIS A 14 -0.43 2.46 -20.17
C HIS A 14 0.98 2.71 -20.72
N THR A 15 1.47 1.88 -21.64
CA THR A 15 2.78 2.06 -22.27
C THR A 15 2.94 1.32 -23.59
N ASP A 16 3.67 1.92 -24.52
CA ASP A 16 4.09 1.27 -25.76
C ASP A 16 5.31 0.35 -25.58
N PHE A 17 6.05 0.46 -24.49
CA PHE A 17 7.26 -0.33 -24.26
C PHE A 17 6.99 -1.81 -24.01
N ASN A 18 7.99 -2.64 -24.29
CA ASN A 18 8.00 -4.03 -23.86
C ASN A 18 8.20 -4.13 -22.34
N ILE A 19 7.56 -5.12 -21.74
CA ILE A 19 7.59 -5.33 -20.28
C ILE A 19 8.16 -6.71 -20.02
N SER A 20 9.30 -6.74 -19.31
CA SER A 20 9.97 -7.98 -18.92
C SER A 20 9.15 -8.76 -17.89
N ALA A 21 9.46 -10.04 -17.69
CA ALA A 21 8.77 -10.85 -16.69
C ALA A 21 9.08 -10.36 -15.27
N GLU A 22 10.33 -9.98 -15.03
CA GLU A 22 10.82 -9.49 -13.74
C GLU A 22 10.11 -8.18 -13.34
N ALA A 23 9.85 -7.28 -14.30
CA ALA A 23 9.12 -6.04 -14.02
C ALA A 23 7.66 -6.30 -13.63
N VAL A 24 7.03 -7.33 -14.23
CA VAL A 24 5.68 -7.76 -13.85
C VAL A 24 5.68 -8.38 -12.45
N ASP A 25 6.70 -9.17 -12.13
CA ASP A 25 6.85 -9.81 -10.83
C ASP A 25 7.00 -8.78 -9.73
N GLU A 26 7.84 -7.77 -9.94
CA GLU A 26 8.03 -6.69 -8.98
C GLU A 26 6.73 -5.90 -8.75
N LEU A 27 5.98 -5.59 -9.82
CA LEU A 27 4.68 -4.94 -9.67
C LEU A 27 3.67 -5.83 -8.93
N CYS A 28 3.68 -7.15 -9.18
CA CYS A 28 2.81 -8.07 -8.46
C CYS A 28 3.15 -8.09 -6.96
N ASN A 29 4.43 -8.13 -6.60
CA ASN A 29 4.87 -8.08 -5.20
C ASN A 29 4.38 -6.79 -4.51
N MET A 30 4.55 -5.64 -5.17
CA MET A 30 4.05 -4.35 -4.65
C MET A 30 2.53 -4.34 -4.49
N LEU A 31 1.78 -4.85 -5.47
CA LEU A 31 0.32 -4.91 -5.40
C LEU A 31 -0.17 -5.86 -4.31
N GLU A 32 0.51 -6.99 -4.10
CA GLU A 32 0.19 -7.93 -3.01
C GLU A 32 0.41 -7.31 -1.63
N GLU A 33 1.49 -6.54 -1.46
CA GLU A 33 1.74 -5.77 -0.24
C GLU A 33 0.63 -4.73 0.01
N ILE A 34 0.25 -3.98 -1.03
CA ILE A 34 -0.85 -3.00 -0.95
C ILE A 34 -2.17 -3.69 -0.58
N ILE A 35 -2.50 -4.83 -1.19
CA ILE A 35 -3.71 -5.60 -0.89
C ILE A 35 -3.70 -6.05 0.57
N LYS A 36 -2.57 -6.56 1.06
CA LYS A 36 -2.42 -7.00 2.45
C LYS A 36 -2.73 -5.85 3.43
N ILE A 37 -2.02 -4.72 3.31
CA ILE A 37 -2.17 -3.58 4.21
C ILE A 37 -3.61 -3.03 4.14
N THR A 38 -4.14 -2.86 2.93
CA THR A 38 -5.50 -2.35 2.71
C THR A 38 -6.54 -3.28 3.35
N THR A 39 -6.37 -4.60 3.22
CA THR A 39 -7.31 -5.56 3.80
C THR A 39 -7.28 -5.54 5.32
N GLU A 40 -6.10 -5.46 5.93
CA GLU A 40 -5.94 -5.37 7.39
C GLU A 40 -6.61 -4.10 7.96
N VAL A 41 -6.38 -2.95 7.33
CA VAL A 41 -7.00 -1.68 7.74
C VAL A 41 -8.52 -1.73 7.54
N ALA A 42 -8.98 -2.22 6.39
CA ALA A 42 -10.40 -2.33 6.10
C ALA A 42 -11.12 -3.29 7.06
N GLU A 43 -10.46 -4.36 7.47
CA GLU A 43 -10.97 -5.27 8.51
C GLU A 43 -11.11 -4.55 9.85
N GLN A 44 -10.12 -3.76 10.26
CA GLN A 44 -10.19 -2.97 11.48
C GLN A 44 -11.35 -1.97 11.44
N ASN A 45 -11.57 -1.31 10.30
CA ASN A 45 -12.70 -0.40 10.09
C ASN A 45 -14.05 -1.13 10.19
N ALA A 46 -14.16 -2.31 9.57
CA ALA A 46 -15.36 -3.14 9.69
C ALA A 46 -15.62 -3.60 11.13
N ARG A 47 -14.59 -4.03 11.85
CA ARG A 47 -14.68 -4.48 13.25
C ARG A 47 -15.10 -3.35 14.19
N LYS A 48 -14.59 -2.12 13.99
CA LYS A 48 -15.00 -0.94 14.77
C LYS A 48 -16.50 -0.66 14.66
N GLU A 49 -17.13 -1.02 13.55
CA GLU A 49 -18.57 -0.93 13.34
C GLU A 49 -19.34 -2.22 13.71
N GLY A 50 -18.71 -3.17 14.39
CA GLY A 50 -19.33 -4.44 14.79
C GLY A 50 -19.62 -5.39 13.62
N ARG A 51 -19.01 -5.19 12.46
CA ARG A 51 -19.22 -6.00 11.25
C ARG A 51 -18.15 -7.09 11.09
N LYS A 52 -18.52 -8.15 10.38
CA LYS A 52 -17.61 -9.24 9.93
C LYS A 52 -17.42 -9.27 8.41
N THR A 53 -17.83 -8.21 7.73
CA THR A 53 -17.75 -8.10 6.27
C THR A 53 -17.17 -6.74 5.90
N ILE A 54 -16.06 -6.77 5.17
CA ILE A 54 -15.45 -5.59 4.56
C ILE A 54 -16.34 -5.11 3.42
N LYS A 55 -16.66 -3.82 3.41
CA LYS A 55 -17.45 -3.14 2.38
C LYS A 55 -16.56 -2.15 1.62
N ALA A 56 -17.05 -1.68 0.47
CA ALA A 56 -16.34 -0.69 -0.33
C ALA A 56 -15.96 0.59 0.46
N ARG A 57 -16.76 1.00 1.44
CA ARG A 57 -16.44 2.14 2.31
C ARG A 57 -15.19 1.93 3.16
N ASP A 58 -14.96 0.69 3.61
CA ASP A 58 -13.81 0.37 4.46
C ASP A 58 -12.52 0.48 3.65
N ILE A 59 -12.55 -0.01 2.40
CA ILE A 59 -11.44 0.10 1.44
C ILE A 59 -11.14 1.57 1.11
N LYS A 60 -12.18 2.38 0.83
CA LYS A 60 -12.00 3.81 0.53
C LYS A 60 -11.41 4.62 1.69
N GLN A 61 -11.63 4.17 2.92
CA GLN A 61 -11.08 4.78 4.14
C GLN A 61 -9.67 4.27 4.48
N CYS A 62 -9.05 3.45 3.62
CA CYS A 62 -7.71 2.92 3.88
C CYS A 62 -6.59 3.80 3.32
N ASP A 63 -6.83 4.74 2.41
CA ASP A 63 -5.73 5.40 1.69
C ASP A 63 -4.80 6.21 2.60
N ASP A 64 -5.36 7.02 3.50
CA ASP A 64 -4.57 7.81 4.44
C ASP A 64 -3.81 6.91 5.41
N GLU A 65 -4.48 5.91 5.99
CA GLU A 65 -3.88 4.97 6.93
C GLU A 65 -2.80 4.09 6.27
N ARG A 66 -3.02 3.66 5.02
CA ARG A 66 -2.04 2.92 4.23
C ARG A 66 -0.80 3.78 3.96
N LEU A 67 -0.98 5.06 3.62
CA LEU A 67 0.12 5.99 3.40
C LEU A 67 0.90 6.24 4.69
N LYS A 68 0.21 6.45 5.83
CA LYS A 68 0.84 6.60 7.15
C LYS A 68 1.72 5.40 7.48
N ARG A 69 1.21 4.17 7.35
CA ARG A 69 2.01 2.95 7.60
C ARG A 69 3.24 2.88 6.70
N LYS A 70 3.12 3.23 5.41
CA LYS A 70 4.26 3.18 4.51
C LYS A 70 5.34 4.22 4.85
N ILE A 71 4.93 5.43 5.27
CA ILE A 71 5.85 6.46 5.73
C ILE A 71 6.59 5.98 6.98
N MET A 72 5.89 5.36 7.93
CA MET A 72 6.50 4.82 9.15
C MET A 72 7.50 3.69 8.84
N GLU A 73 7.14 2.73 7.99
CA GLU A 73 8.06 1.67 7.55
C GLU A 73 9.33 2.23 6.90
N LEU A 74 9.21 3.25 6.05
CA LEU A 74 10.37 3.91 5.42
C LEU A 74 11.24 4.66 6.44
N SER A 75 10.61 5.24 7.48
CA SER A 75 11.33 5.88 8.58
C SER A 75 12.17 4.88 9.38
N GLU A 76 11.70 3.63 9.51
CA GLU A 76 12.36 2.57 10.27
C GLU A 76 13.51 1.91 9.49
N ARG A 77 13.41 1.81 8.16
CA ARG A 77 14.45 1.18 7.33
C ARG A 77 15.77 1.93 7.28
N THR A 78 15.78 3.20 7.67
CA THR A 78 16.96 4.04 7.55
C THR A 78 17.60 4.18 8.93
N ASP A 79 18.53 3.28 9.28
CA ASP A 79 19.34 3.37 10.51
C ASP A 79 20.07 4.72 10.65
N LYS A 80 20.24 5.43 9.53
CA LYS A 80 20.89 6.74 9.43
C LYS A 80 19.90 7.91 9.35
N MET A 81 18.60 7.70 9.56
CA MET A 81 17.65 8.80 9.50
C MET A 81 17.93 9.76 10.64
N PRO A 82 18.28 11.03 10.36
CA PRO A 82 18.42 12.02 11.41
C PRO A 82 17.13 12.09 12.21
N ILE A 83 17.24 12.18 13.54
CA ILE A 83 16.09 12.23 14.47
C ILE A 83 15.06 13.27 14.01
N LEU A 84 15.52 14.43 13.54
CA LEU A 84 14.68 15.50 12.99
C LEU A 84 13.82 15.04 11.79
N ILE A 85 14.36 14.24 10.87
CA ILE A 85 13.57 13.73 9.74
C ILE A 85 12.49 12.77 10.25
N LYS A 86 12.83 11.90 11.21
CA LYS A 86 11.85 10.98 11.80
C LYS A 86 10.73 11.75 12.53
N GLU A 87 11.08 12.79 13.28
CA GLU A 87 10.11 13.67 13.93
C GLU A 87 9.22 14.39 12.90
N MET A 88 9.81 14.94 11.83
CA MET A 88 9.04 15.56 10.74
C MET A 88 8.09 14.57 10.07
N LEU A 89 8.53 13.33 9.80
CA LEU A 89 7.68 12.29 9.23
C LEU A 89 6.52 11.96 10.18
N ASN A 90 6.78 11.83 11.49
CA ASN A 90 5.74 11.59 12.48
C ASN A 90 4.68 12.72 12.46
N VAL A 91 5.12 13.98 12.38
CA VAL A 91 4.21 15.14 12.27
C VAL A 91 3.41 15.08 10.97
N ILE A 92 4.03 14.82 9.82
CA ILE A 92 3.31 14.68 8.56
C ILE A 92 2.26 13.56 8.64
N THR A 93 2.60 12.43 9.27
CA THR A 93 1.65 11.32 9.44
C THR A 93 0.52 11.61 10.42
N SER A 94 0.69 12.55 11.36
CA SER A 94 -0.41 12.95 12.26
C SER A 94 -1.40 13.90 11.61
N GLU A 95 -0.99 14.60 10.54
CA GLU A 95 -1.84 15.53 9.77
C GLU A 95 -2.58 14.87 8.59
N LEU A 96 -2.16 13.66 8.21
CA LEU A 96 -2.95 12.75 7.35
C LEU A 96 -4.16 12.21 8.12
#